data_AF-A0A8J7PF96-F1
#
_entry.id   AF-A0A8J7PF96-F1
#
_cell.length_a   1.000
_cell.length_b   1.000
_cell.length_c   1.000
_cell.angle_alpha   90.00
_cell.angle_beta   90.00
_cell.angle_gamma   90.00
#
_symmetry.space_group_name_H-M   'P 1'
#
loop_
_entity.id
_entity.type
_entity.pdbx_description
1 polymer ?
#
loop_
_entity_poly.entity_id
_entity_poly.type
_entity_poly.pdbx_seq_one_letter_code
_entity_poly.pdbx_strand_id
1 'polypeptide(L)'
;MPRLLILVFFLAVFGLVAFTAFQAPTESGTPAKKAAEFMENIKAGDYKKTVEGFGVNTCRCPGTLGWASYLVYASNEATNIAFMFGKSFEYGEPHCRKIATTVQATTVFDRPEDWDVNVDLRFVDGKFQPLFLPLKMAYGYDMSEEEFNTFLANPDADAWQGFCLRLRPSLVKGVTDFPEEAKALEKKGHDADSRAKAITGGNERAEAIAKNLFGEEATQYLHPKDAGAVIKADGTKMPAPEIEKQLPRLCAATLRLHMVRRDQKLPFSVSQLLVMEPVLTKVSEKGQSYFLKMKNYLPPVLQEAAKAENSNEAK
;
A
#
# COMPACT_ATOMS: atom_id res chain seq x y z
N MET A 1 29.83 48.21 33.57
CA MET A 1 28.99 47.19 34.24
C MET A 1 27.70 46.84 33.50
N PRO A 2 26.82 47.77 33.06
CA PRO A 2 25.50 47.38 32.53
C PRO A 2 25.54 46.56 31.24
N ARG A 3 26.51 46.81 30.35
CA ARG A 3 26.68 46.05 29.10
C ARG A 3 27.12 44.59 29.30
N LEU A 4 27.91 44.32 30.34
CA LEU A 4 28.38 42.97 30.65
C LEU A 4 27.22 42.12 31.21
N LEU A 5 26.39 42.73 32.07
CA LEU A 5 25.18 42.12 32.63
C LEU A 5 24.15 41.79 31.54
N ILE A 6 23.96 42.69 30.57
CA ILE A 6 23.08 42.44 29.42
C ILE A 6 23.59 41.25 28.59
N LEU A 7 24.90 41.17 28.35
CA LEU A 7 25.49 40.09 27.55
C LEU A 7 25.42 38.72 28.26
N VAL A 8 25.64 38.69 29.57
CA VAL A 8 25.45 37.48 30.41
C VAL A 8 23.97 37.08 30.44
N PHE A 9 23.05 38.05 30.54
CA PHE A 9 21.62 37.78 30.49
C PHE A 9 21.19 37.21 29.13
N PHE A 10 21.67 37.78 28.02
CA PHE A 10 21.41 37.24 26.68
C PHE A 10 21.96 35.82 26.52
N LEU A 11 23.18 35.55 27.00
CA LEU A 11 23.75 34.19 26.98
C LEU A 11 22.96 33.22 27.85
N ALA A 12 22.47 33.65 29.01
CA ALA A 12 21.64 32.82 29.89
C ALA A 12 20.28 32.53 29.24
N VAL A 13 19.63 33.52 28.63
CA VAL A 13 18.37 33.34 27.89
C VAL A 13 18.58 32.45 26.66
N PHE A 14 19.65 32.65 25.90
CA PHE A 14 19.97 31.82 24.74
C PHE A 14 20.31 30.38 25.15
N GLY A 15 21.04 30.21 26.25
CA GLY A 15 21.32 28.91 26.86
C GLY A 15 20.04 28.22 27.34
N LEU A 16 19.11 28.95 27.95
CA LEU A 16 17.83 28.43 28.41
C LEU A 16 16.91 28.07 27.23
N VAL A 17 16.84 28.90 26.18
CA VAL A 17 16.08 28.63 24.95
C VAL A 17 16.66 27.44 24.19
N ALA A 18 17.99 27.35 24.08
CA ALA A 18 18.66 26.19 23.51
C ALA A 18 18.36 24.94 24.35
N PHE A 19 18.54 25.00 25.66
CA PHE A 19 18.29 23.88 26.57
C PHE A 19 16.83 23.41 26.54
N THR A 20 15.86 24.32 26.53
CA THR A 20 14.43 23.99 26.39
C THR A 20 14.10 23.46 25.00
N ALA A 21 14.72 23.94 23.93
CA ALA A 21 14.59 23.36 22.59
C ALA A 21 15.25 21.97 22.47
N PHE A 22 16.27 21.68 23.28
CA PHE A 22 16.94 20.37 23.36
C PHE A 22 16.25 19.39 24.33
N GLN A 23 15.54 19.90 25.35
CA GLN A 23 14.81 19.10 26.35
C GLN A 23 13.30 19.02 26.10
N ALA A 24 12.76 19.78 25.13
CA ALA A 24 11.37 19.62 24.72
C ALA A 24 11.15 18.13 24.48
N PRO A 25 10.26 17.49 25.26
CA PRO A 25 10.07 16.05 25.19
C PRO A 25 9.73 15.77 23.74
N THR A 26 10.62 15.02 23.11
CA THR A 26 10.38 14.50 21.78
C THR A 26 9.30 13.46 21.98
N GLU A 27 8.03 13.89 21.95
CA GLU A 27 6.88 13.01 21.73
C GLU A 27 6.95 12.39 20.31
N SER A 28 8.14 12.18 19.75
CA SER A 28 8.37 11.32 18.62
C SER A 28 8.18 9.89 19.13
N GLY A 29 6.91 9.50 19.21
CA GLY A 29 6.46 8.21 19.70
C GLY A 29 7.20 7.04 19.03
N THR A 30 7.10 5.86 19.63
CA THR A 30 7.77 4.65 19.12
C THR A 30 7.27 4.29 17.70
N PRO A 31 8.09 3.59 16.90
CA PRO A 31 7.64 3.09 15.60
C PRO A 31 6.39 2.21 15.75
N ALA A 32 6.29 1.41 16.82
CA ALA A 32 5.09 0.64 17.13
C ALA A 32 3.84 1.52 17.31
N LYS A 33 3.93 2.60 18.10
CA LYS A 33 2.80 3.51 18.30
C LYS A 33 2.36 4.15 16.98
N LYS A 34 3.33 4.59 16.17
CA LYS A 34 3.05 5.20 14.86
C LYS A 34 2.47 4.21 13.85
N ALA A 35 2.91 2.95 13.87
CA ALA A 35 2.30 1.89 13.08
C ALA A 35 0.84 1.65 13.50
N ALA A 36 0.55 1.56 14.80
CA ALA A 36 -0.82 1.41 15.30
C ALA A 36 -1.72 2.60 14.91
N GLU A 37 -1.23 3.84 15.05
CA GLU A 37 -1.94 5.05 14.59
C GLU A 37 -2.24 4.98 13.08
N PHE A 38 -1.27 4.53 12.28
CA PHE A 38 -1.45 4.36 10.84
C PHE A 38 -2.53 3.30 10.52
N MET A 39 -2.54 2.17 11.23
CA MET A 39 -3.58 1.15 11.06
C MET A 39 -4.97 1.66 11.42
N GLU A 40 -5.11 2.44 12.49
CA GLU A 40 -6.40 3.04 12.86
C GLU A 40 -6.88 4.05 11.83
N ASN A 41 -5.98 4.85 11.24
CA ASN A 41 -6.33 5.78 10.16
C ASN A 41 -6.83 5.04 8.91
N ILE A 42 -6.22 3.90 8.56
CA ILE A 42 -6.69 3.03 7.46
C ILE A 42 -8.09 2.49 7.76
N LYS A 43 -8.32 1.95 8.97
CA LYS A 43 -9.64 1.43 9.39
C LYS A 43 -10.71 2.52 9.37
N ALA A 44 -10.36 3.73 9.79
CA ALA A 44 -11.26 4.88 9.79
C ALA A 44 -11.56 5.42 8.39
N GLY A 45 -10.77 5.04 7.37
CA GLY A 45 -10.91 5.60 6.03
C GLY A 45 -10.46 7.08 5.95
N ASP A 46 -9.57 7.52 6.85
CA ASP A 46 -9.10 8.90 6.89
C ASP A 46 -7.92 9.09 5.92
N TYR A 47 -8.23 9.47 4.67
CA TYR A 47 -7.22 9.60 3.61
C TYR A 47 -6.15 10.61 4.01
N LYS A 48 -6.54 11.74 4.60
CA LYS A 48 -5.63 12.81 4.97
C LYS A 48 -4.63 12.34 6.02
N LYS A 49 -5.10 11.79 7.15
CA LYS A 49 -4.21 11.32 8.21
C LYS A 49 -3.36 10.13 7.78
N THR A 50 -3.89 9.25 6.93
CA THR A 50 -3.12 8.13 6.38
C THR A 50 -1.99 8.64 5.48
N VAL A 51 -2.28 9.61 4.61
CA VAL A 51 -1.27 10.28 3.76
C VAL A 51 -0.21 11.01 4.61
N GLU A 52 -0.62 11.71 5.67
CA GLU A 52 0.31 12.34 6.64
C GLU A 52 1.22 11.30 7.32
N GLY A 53 0.73 10.08 7.56
CA GLY A 53 1.50 8.97 8.12
C GLY A 53 2.65 8.46 7.23
N PHE A 54 2.58 8.67 5.92
CA PHE A 54 3.70 8.43 5.00
C PHE A 54 4.80 9.52 5.06
N GLY A 55 4.52 10.63 5.75
CA GLY A 55 5.46 11.73 5.96
C GLY A 55 5.61 12.68 4.76
N VAL A 56 6.47 13.67 4.94
CA VAL A 56 6.70 14.78 3.99
C VAL A 56 7.69 14.46 2.86
N ASN A 57 8.06 13.19 2.66
CA ASN A 57 8.98 12.82 1.59
C ASN A 57 8.33 13.03 0.21
N THR A 58 8.75 14.12 -0.43
CA THR A 58 8.11 14.76 -1.59
C THR A 58 8.37 14.06 -2.93
N CYS A 59 9.15 12.97 -2.95
CA CYS A 59 9.56 12.29 -4.18
C CYS A 59 9.26 10.78 -4.14
N ARG A 60 7.99 10.41 -4.05
CA ARG A 60 7.50 9.19 -4.70
C ARG A 60 6.45 9.61 -5.71
N CYS A 61 6.82 9.58 -6.98
CA CYS A 61 5.89 9.73 -8.08
C CYS A 61 5.61 8.34 -8.64
N PRO A 62 4.45 7.76 -8.31
CA PRO A 62 3.76 6.96 -9.29
C PRO A 62 2.50 7.71 -9.72
N GLY A 63 2.49 8.11 -10.99
CA GLY A 63 1.26 8.50 -11.68
C GLY A 63 0.80 9.94 -11.55
N THR A 64 0.53 10.47 -10.35
CA THR A 64 -0.04 11.84 -10.11
C THR A 64 -0.46 12.09 -8.65
N LEU A 65 -0.54 11.04 -7.82
CA LEU A 65 -1.30 11.06 -6.54
C LEU A 65 -0.44 11.04 -5.27
N GLY A 66 0.90 11.01 -5.43
CA GLY A 66 1.81 10.84 -4.29
C GLY A 66 1.46 9.59 -3.48
N TRP A 67 1.45 9.69 -2.16
CA TRP A 67 1.17 8.57 -1.25
C TRP A 67 -0.27 8.03 -1.31
N ALA A 68 -1.23 8.81 -1.81
CA ALA A 68 -2.61 8.37 -1.94
C ALA A 68 -2.75 7.23 -2.98
N SER A 69 -1.77 7.05 -3.88
CA SER A 69 -1.76 5.96 -4.86
C SER A 69 -1.85 4.57 -4.20
N TYR A 70 -1.29 4.38 -3.02
CA TYR A 70 -1.34 3.11 -2.30
C TYR A 70 -2.70 2.80 -1.67
N LEU A 71 -3.62 3.76 -1.68
CA LEU A 71 -4.92 3.71 -1.00
C LEU A 71 -6.11 3.65 -1.97
N VAL A 72 -5.85 3.65 -3.28
CA VAL A 72 -6.88 3.64 -4.34
C VAL A 72 -6.52 2.64 -5.43
N TYR A 73 -7.51 1.92 -5.99
CA TYR A 73 -7.25 0.93 -7.02
C TYR A 73 -6.82 1.54 -8.36
N ALA A 74 -7.37 2.71 -8.69
CA ALA A 74 -7.10 3.40 -9.95
C ALA A 74 -5.61 3.73 -10.19
N SER A 75 -4.76 3.66 -9.16
CA SER A 75 -3.33 3.90 -9.29
C SER A 75 -2.56 2.78 -10.00
N ASN A 76 -3.11 1.57 -10.05
CA ASN A 76 -2.43 0.35 -10.50
C ASN A 76 -1.07 0.08 -9.81
N GLU A 77 -0.84 0.63 -8.62
CA GLU A 77 0.36 0.32 -7.85
C GLU A 77 0.33 -1.14 -7.40
N ALA A 78 1.38 -1.92 -7.69
CA ALA A 78 1.45 -3.32 -7.27
C ALA A 78 1.40 -3.46 -5.74
N THR A 79 2.01 -2.51 -5.04
CA THR A 79 1.88 -2.32 -3.60
C THR A 79 0.62 -1.51 -3.34
N ASN A 80 -0.48 -2.13 -2.95
CA ASN A 80 -1.74 -1.40 -2.72
C ASN A 80 -2.49 -1.98 -1.52
N ILE A 81 -3.15 -1.11 -0.76
CA ILE A 81 -3.97 -1.47 0.41
C ILE A 81 -5.38 -0.86 0.35
N ALA A 82 -5.84 -0.43 -0.83
CA ALA A 82 -7.19 0.10 -1.05
C ALA A 82 -8.29 -0.85 -0.55
N PHE A 83 -8.05 -2.16 -0.65
CA PHE A 83 -9.00 -3.17 -0.15
C PHE A 83 -9.26 -3.08 1.35
N MET A 84 -8.33 -2.51 2.14
CA MET A 84 -8.46 -2.36 3.59
C MET A 84 -9.07 -1.02 4.00
N PHE A 85 -9.10 -0.06 3.09
CA PHE A 85 -9.35 1.33 3.43
C PHE A 85 -10.81 1.56 3.81
N GLY A 86 -11.05 2.09 5.02
CA GLY A 86 -12.40 2.29 5.57
C GLY A 86 -13.13 0.97 5.87
N LYS A 87 -12.41 -0.15 6.00
CA LYS A 87 -13.00 -1.48 6.27
C LYS A 87 -12.67 -1.95 7.69
N SER A 88 -13.57 -2.76 8.25
CA SER A 88 -13.37 -3.35 9.57
C SER A 88 -12.42 -4.54 9.47
N PHE A 89 -11.25 -4.47 10.08
CA PHE A 89 -10.35 -5.60 10.23
C PHE A 89 -9.64 -5.52 11.59
N GLU A 90 -9.09 -6.64 12.02
CA GLU A 90 -8.33 -6.76 13.26
C GLU A 90 -6.83 -6.73 12.92
N TYR A 91 -6.01 -6.15 13.80
CA TYR A 91 -4.56 -6.18 13.66
C TYR A 91 -3.91 -6.44 15.02
N GLY A 92 -2.78 -7.15 15.00
CA GLY A 92 -2.00 -7.53 16.18
C GLY A 92 -1.05 -6.43 16.65
N GLU A 93 -0.32 -6.71 17.73
CA GLU A 93 0.71 -5.80 18.23
C GLU A 93 1.84 -5.62 17.20
N PRO A 94 2.29 -4.39 16.91
CA PRO A 94 3.39 -4.16 15.99
C PRO A 94 4.72 -4.75 16.48
N HIS A 95 5.35 -5.59 15.67
CA HIS A 95 6.67 -6.15 15.93
C HIS A 95 7.74 -5.31 15.24
N CYS A 96 8.54 -4.58 16.02
CA CYS A 96 9.56 -3.66 15.52
C CYS A 96 10.96 -4.28 15.54
N ARG A 97 11.68 -4.15 14.43
CA ARG A 97 13.09 -4.51 14.30
C ARG A 97 13.86 -3.34 13.70
N LYS A 98 14.86 -2.85 14.42
CA LYS A 98 15.78 -1.84 13.87
C LYS A 98 16.62 -2.44 12.76
N ILE A 99 16.77 -1.71 11.65
CA ILE A 99 17.57 -2.13 10.50
C ILE A 99 18.67 -1.10 10.22
N ALA A 100 19.56 -1.41 9.27
CA ALA A 100 20.60 -0.49 8.84
C ALA A 100 19.96 0.78 8.27
N THR A 101 20.35 1.94 8.80
CA THR A 101 19.85 3.23 8.33
C THR A 101 20.29 3.48 6.89
N THR A 102 19.34 3.79 6.01
CA THR A 102 19.59 3.99 4.57
C THR A 102 20.05 5.42 4.24
N VAL A 103 19.83 6.37 5.15
CA VAL A 103 20.12 7.79 4.97
C VAL A 103 21.27 8.26 5.86
N GLN A 104 22.22 8.99 5.28
CA GLN A 104 23.28 9.63 6.04
C GLN A 104 22.75 10.86 6.80
N ALA A 105 23.26 11.06 8.02
CA ALA A 105 23.05 12.28 8.78
C ALA A 105 23.62 13.48 8.01
N THR A 106 22.81 14.52 7.80
CA THR A 106 23.28 15.76 7.15
C THR A 106 23.91 16.72 8.13
N THR A 107 23.52 16.63 9.40
CA THR A 107 24.08 17.40 10.50
C THR A 107 24.51 16.49 11.66
N VAL A 108 25.36 16.99 12.54
CA VAL A 108 25.75 16.27 13.78
C VAL A 108 24.58 16.03 14.74
N PHE A 109 23.44 16.68 14.51
CA PHE A 109 22.22 16.54 15.30
C PHE A 109 21.25 15.53 14.69
N ASP A 110 21.41 15.17 13.42
CA ASP A 110 20.54 14.21 12.77
C ASP A 110 20.90 12.81 13.27
N ARG A 111 19.87 12.07 13.71
CA ARG A 111 19.99 10.65 14.05
C ARG A 111 18.97 9.91 13.23
N PRO A 112 19.25 9.66 11.93
CA PRO A 112 18.34 8.94 11.07
C PRO A 112 18.23 7.48 11.52
N GLU A 113 17.01 6.96 11.51
CA GLU A 113 16.69 5.62 11.96
C GLU A 113 15.70 4.95 11.02
N ASP A 114 15.99 3.69 10.72
CA ASP A 114 15.17 2.84 9.87
C ASP A 114 14.74 1.60 10.67
N TRP A 115 13.47 1.25 10.53
CA TRP A 115 12.84 0.15 11.25
C TRP A 115 11.95 -0.65 10.31
N ASP A 116 12.05 -1.98 10.41
CA ASP A 116 11.01 -2.87 9.92
C ASP A 116 9.95 -3.03 11.01
N VAL A 117 8.69 -2.76 10.67
CA VAL A 117 7.57 -2.96 11.57
C VAL A 117 6.57 -3.90 10.91
N ASN A 118 6.44 -5.11 11.45
CA ASN A 118 5.47 -6.08 10.98
C ASN A 118 4.20 -5.98 11.83
N VAL A 119 3.04 -5.91 11.17
CA VAL A 119 1.73 -5.88 11.81
C VAL A 119 0.90 -7.02 11.24
N ASP A 120 0.53 -7.99 12.07
CA ASP A 120 -0.33 -9.08 11.64
C ASP A 120 -1.75 -8.60 11.45
N LEU A 121 -2.36 -8.93 10.32
CA LEU A 121 -3.71 -8.56 9.92
C LEU A 121 -4.61 -9.79 9.97
N ARG A 122 -5.84 -9.58 10.44
CA ARG A 122 -6.89 -10.59 10.44
C ARG A 122 -8.20 -10.04 9.89
N PHE A 123 -8.75 -10.77 8.93
CA PHE A 123 -10.01 -10.47 8.27
C PHE A 123 -11.04 -11.51 8.70
N VAL A 124 -12.04 -11.07 9.46
CA VAL A 124 -12.96 -11.95 10.17
C VAL A 124 -14.19 -12.24 9.31
N ASP A 125 -14.52 -13.52 9.18
CA ASP A 125 -15.73 -13.97 8.48
C ASP A 125 -16.99 -13.36 9.13
N GLY A 126 -17.96 -12.99 8.30
CA GLY A 126 -19.16 -12.25 8.72
C GLY A 126 -18.95 -10.78 9.09
N LYS A 127 -17.71 -10.28 9.25
CA LYS A 127 -17.41 -8.84 9.38
C LYS A 127 -16.91 -8.26 8.06
N PHE A 128 -15.76 -8.73 7.61
CA PHE A 128 -15.12 -8.28 6.38
C PHE A 128 -14.01 -9.25 5.99
N GLN A 129 -14.10 -9.77 4.78
CA GLN A 129 -13.02 -10.51 4.13
C GLN A 129 -12.99 -10.15 2.65
N PRO A 130 -11.90 -9.54 2.15
CA PRO A 130 -11.81 -9.16 0.76
C PRO A 130 -11.72 -10.41 -0.12
N LEU A 131 -12.45 -10.36 -1.24
CA LEU A 131 -12.44 -11.35 -2.30
C LEU A 131 -11.11 -11.31 -3.02
N PHE A 132 -10.53 -12.47 -3.33
CA PHE A 132 -9.38 -12.58 -4.20
C PHE A 132 -9.83 -12.99 -5.60
N LEU A 133 -9.75 -12.05 -6.55
CA LEU A 133 -10.27 -12.22 -7.90
C LEU A 133 -9.26 -12.90 -8.83
N PRO A 134 -9.72 -13.61 -9.89
CA PRO A 134 -8.90 -13.90 -11.06
C PRO A 134 -8.35 -12.62 -11.69
N LEU A 135 -7.18 -12.70 -12.33
CA LEU A 135 -6.54 -11.51 -12.92
C LEU A 135 -7.44 -10.81 -13.95
N LYS A 136 -7.93 -11.53 -14.97
CA LYS A 136 -8.85 -10.98 -15.99
C LYS A 136 -10.03 -10.24 -15.37
N MET A 137 -10.70 -10.88 -14.42
CA MET A 137 -11.84 -10.30 -13.72
C MET A 137 -11.47 -9.03 -12.96
N ALA A 138 -10.33 -8.99 -12.24
CA ALA A 138 -9.90 -7.83 -11.47
C ALA A 138 -9.61 -6.57 -12.32
N TYR A 139 -9.38 -6.77 -13.61
CA TYR A 139 -9.13 -5.72 -14.61
C TYR A 139 -10.32 -5.52 -15.58
N GLY A 140 -11.47 -6.11 -15.26
CA GLY A 140 -12.73 -5.88 -15.99
C GLY A 140 -12.92 -6.66 -17.27
N TYR A 141 -12.14 -7.71 -17.49
CA TYR A 141 -12.30 -8.60 -18.62
C TYR A 141 -13.27 -9.74 -18.27
N ASP A 142 -14.24 -9.95 -19.15
CA ASP A 142 -15.12 -11.12 -19.09
C ASP A 142 -14.27 -12.39 -19.29
N MET A 143 -14.58 -13.45 -18.56
CA MET A 143 -13.88 -14.73 -18.60
C MET A 143 -14.88 -15.89 -18.74
N SER A 144 -14.43 -17.02 -19.28
CA SER A 144 -15.27 -18.21 -19.38
C SER A 144 -15.45 -18.89 -18.01
N GLU A 145 -16.51 -19.68 -17.87
CA GLU A 145 -16.73 -20.54 -16.71
C GLU A 145 -15.59 -21.54 -16.50
N GLU A 146 -14.97 -22.03 -17.58
CA GLU A 146 -13.81 -22.93 -17.51
C GLU A 146 -12.56 -22.22 -16.94
N GLU A 147 -12.28 -21.00 -17.40
CA GLU A 147 -11.19 -20.18 -16.86
C GLU A 147 -11.43 -19.87 -15.37
N PHE A 148 -12.69 -19.61 -15.00
CA PHE A 148 -13.06 -19.34 -13.62
C PHE A 148 -12.84 -20.57 -12.74
N ASN A 149 -13.30 -21.75 -13.17
CA ASN A 149 -13.10 -23.00 -12.46
C ASN A 149 -11.61 -23.38 -12.34
N THR A 150 -10.81 -23.09 -13.37
CA THR A 150 -9.35 -23.27 -13.34
C THR A 150 -8.71 -22.41 -12.26
N PHE A 151 -9.09 -21.13 -12.17
CA PHE A 151 -8.65 -20.25 -11.10
C PHE A 151 -9.11 -20.76 -9.72
N LEU A 152 -10.36 -21.18 -9.57
CA LEU A 152 -10.87 -21.70 -8.31
C LEU A 152 -10.09 -22.94 -7.87
N ALA A 153 -9.73 -23.83 -8.79
CA ALA A 153 -8.93 -25.01 -8.50
C ALA A 153 -7.55 -24.64 -7.93
N ASN A 154 -6.86 -23.68 -8.55
CA ASN A 154 -5.52 -23.25 -8.14
C ASN A 154 -5.32 -21.71 -8.18
N PRO A 155 -5.82 -20.98 -7.17
CA PRO A 155 -5.71 -19.51 -7.16
C PRO A 155 -4.28 -19.02 -6.89
N ASP A 156 -3.37 -19.90 -6.45
CA ASP A 156 -1.96 -19.57 -6.19
C ASP A 156 -1.11 -19.54 -7.47
N ALA A 157 -1.54 -20.17 -8.59
CA ALA A 157 -0.74 -20.25 -9.81
C ALA A 157 -0.20 -18.88 -10.27
N ASP A 158 -1.08 -17.87 -10.31
CA ASP A 158 -0.77 -16.54 -10.81
C ASP A 158 -0.76 -15.49 -9.69
N ALA A 159 -0.54 -15.90 -8.43
CA ALA A 159 -0.62 -14.99 -7.29
C ALA A 159 0.41 -13.85 -7.34
N TRP A 160 1.54 -14.06 -8.03
CA TRP A 160 2.56 -13.03 -8.26
C TRP A 160 2.05 -11.85 -9.10
N GLN A 161 0.98 -12.03 -9.87
CA GLN A 161 0.41 -10.98 -10.73
C GLN A 161 -0.64 -10.17 -9.97
N GLY A 162 -0.31 -8.93 -9.64
CA GLY A 162 -1.26 -7.93 -9.16
C GLY A 162 -2.04 -8.33 -7.90
N PHE A 163 -1.44 -9.11 -6.99
CA PHE A 163 -2.12 -9.68 -5.82
C PHE A 163 -3.02 -8.67 -5.07
N CYS A 164 -2.43 -7.56 -4.62
CA CYS A 164 -3.16 -6.53 -3.88
C CYS A 164 -4.25 -5.87 -4.70
N LEU A 165 -4.01 -5.71 -6.01
CA LEU A 165 -4.97 -5.15 -6.96
C LEU A 165 -6.05 -6.16 -7.37
N ARG A 166 -5.97 -7.42 -6.95
CA ARG A 166 -7.03 -8.43 -7.12
C ARG A 166 -7.86 -8.63 -5.87
N LEU A 167 -7.41 -8.09 -4.74
CA LEU A 167 -8.21 -8.05 -3.52
C LEU A 167 -9.29 -6.98 -3.67
N ARG A 168 -10.56 -7.36 -3.54
CA ARG A 168 -11.72 -6.45 -3.62
C ARG A 168 -12.64 -6.60 -2.42
N PRO A 169 -13.22 -5.52 -1.88
CA PRO A 169 -14.24 -5.63 -0.85
C PRO A 169 -15.54 -6.28 -1.34
N SER A 170 -15.88 -6.12 -2.63
CA SER A 170 -17.10 -6.65 -3.28
C SER A 170 -16.95 -6.66 -4.80
N LEU A 171 -17.84 -7.33 -5.53
CA LEU A 171 -17.95 -7.25 -6.99
C LEU A 171 -18.86 -6.12 -7.49
N VAL A 172 -19.40 -5.29 -6.58
CA VAL A 172 -20.23 -4.13 -6.93
C VAL A 172 -19.44 -3.14 -7.79
N LYS A 173 -20.12 -2.50 -8.74
CA LYS A 173 -19.54 -1.45 -9.59
C LYS A 173 -19.12 -0.22 -8.77
N GLY A 174 -18.10 0.47 -9.25
CA GLY A 174 -17.55 1.67 -8.63
C GLY A 174 -16.56 1.39 -7.48
N VAL A 175 -16.20 0.12 -7.23
CA VAL A 175 -15.14 -0.21 -6.26
C VAL A 175 -13.79 0.33 -6.71
N THR A 176 -13.56 0.41 -8.03
CA THR A 176 -12.35 1.00 -8.60
C THR A 176 -12.46 2.51 -8.85
N ASP A 177 -13.62 3.11 -8.56
CA ASP A 177 -13.81 4.55 -8.73
C ASP A 177 -12.91 5.31 -7.79
N PHE A 178 -12.54 6.50 -8.22
CA PHE A 178 -11.67 7.37 -7.47
C PHE A 178 -12.45 8.11 -6.37
N PRO A 179 -12.16 7.88 -5.08
CA PRO A 179 -12.91 8.52 -3.99
C PRO A 179 -12.70 10.04 -3.97
N GLU A 180 -13.76 10.81 -3.72
CA GLU A 180 -13.70 12.29 -3.71
C GLU A 180 -12.72 12.82 -2.65
N GLU A 181 -12.64 12.15 -1.49
CA GLU A 181 -11.74 12.48 -0.40
C GLU A 181 -10.27 12.31 -0.80
N ALA A 182 -9.97 11.32 -1.65
CA ALA A 182 -8.65 11.16 -2.23
C ALA A 182 -8.35 12.24 -3.27
N LYS A 183 -9.37 12.72 -4.03
CA LYS A 183 -9.19 13.79 -5.04
C LYS A 183 -8.77 15.08 -4.38
N ALA A 184 -9.32 15.36 -3.20
CA ALA A 184 -9.01 16.56 -2.44
C ALA A 184 -7.54 16.65 -1.99
N LEU A 185 -6.79 15.53 -2.00
CA LEU A 185 -5.38 15.47 -1.59
C LEU A 185 -4.40 15.65 -2.75
N GLU A 186 -4.91 15.85 -3.96
CA GLU A 186 -4.10 16.03 -5.15
C GLU A 186 -3.32 17.34 -5.12
N LYS A 187 -2.06 17.27 -5.55
CA LYS A 187 -1.24 18.46 -5.71
C LYS A 187 -1.72 19.26 -6.91
N LYS A 188 -1.71 20.59 -6.77
CA LYS A 188 -2.02 21.55 -7.84
C LYS A 188 -1.09 21.29 -9.05
N GLY A 189 -1.67 20.96 -10.21
CA GLY A 189 -0.94 20.52 -11.42
C GLY A 189 -1.00 19.02 -11.73
N HIS A 190 -1.63 18.22 -10.85
CA HIS A 190 -2.01 16.82 -11.08
C HIS A 190 -3.54 16.68 -11.10
N ASP A 191 -4.18 17.51 -11.92
CA ASP A 191 -5.63 17.66 -12.05
C ASP A 191 -6.34 16.46 -12.70
N ALA A 192 -7.67 16.55 -12.76
CA ALA A 192 -8.55 15.51 -13.32
C ALA A 192 -8.16 15.14 -14.75
N ASP A 193 -7.60 16.07 -15.53
CA ASP A 193 -7.12 15.82 -16.89
C ASP A 193 -5.78 15.07 -16.90
N SER A 194 -4.88 15.36 -15.97
CA SER A 194 -3.64 14.60 -15.77
C SER A 194 -3.91 13.18 -15.28
N ARG A 195 -4.97 12.99 -14.47
CA ARG A 195 -5.47 11.67 -14.08
C ARG A 195 -6.23 10.97 -15.19
N ALA A 196 -7.09 11.67 -15.92
CA ALA A 196 -7.74 11.11 -17.09
C ALA A 196 -6.64 10.60 -18.02
N LYS A 197 -5.58 11.37 -18.28
CA LYS A 197 -4.39 10.88 -19.01
C LYS A 197 -3.69 9.71 -18.30
N ALA A 198 -3.47 9.72 -16.99
CA ALA A 198 -2.84 8.60 -16.29
C ALA A 198 -3.70 7.31 -16.23
N ILE A 199 -5.03 7.44 -16.24
CA ILE A 199 -6.04 6.36 -16.12
C ILE A 199 -6.48 5.86 -17.52
N THR A 200 -6.38 6.69 -18.55
CA THR A 200 -6.80 6.38 -19.94
C THR A 200 -5.64 6.15 -20.93
N GLY A 201 -4.38 6.06 -20.47
CA GLY A 201 -3.26 5.68 -21.35
C GLY A 201 -2.43 6.82 -21.95
N GLY A 202 -2.46 8.01 -21.35
CA GLY A 202 -1.71 9.20 -21.77
C GLY A 202 -0.21 9.19 -21.45
N ASN A 203 0.41 8.02 -21.32
CA ASN A 203 1.86 7.90 -21.45
C ASN A 203 2.14 6.84 -22.51
N GLU A 204 1.94 7.20 -23.78
CA GLU A 204 2.24 6.37 -24.95
C GLU A 204 3.61 5.69 -24.84
N ARG A 205 4.56 6.33 -24.15
CA ARG A 205 5.88 5.78 -23.85
C ARG A 205 5.84 4.62 -22.85
N ALA A 206 5.04 4.69 -21.79
CA ALA A 206 4.89 3.60 -20.81
C ALA A 206 4.14 2.40 -21.42
N GLU A 207 3.09 2.65 -22.21
CA GLU A 207 2.38 1.60 -22.94
C GLU A 207 3.24 0.98 -24.05
N ALA A 208 4.00 1.79 -24.80
CA ALA A 208 4.95 1.28 -25.79
C ALA A 208 6.09 0.49 -25.15
N ILE A 209 6.61 0.94 -24.00
CA ILE A 209 7.62 0.19 -23.22
C ILE A 209 7.02 -1.12 -22.71
N ALA A 210 5.82 -1.11 -22.14
CA ALA A 210 5.16 -2.31 -21.65
C ALA A 210 4.86 -3.29 -22.80
N LYS A 211 4.38 -2.79 -23.94
CA LYS A 211 4.14 -3.57 -25.16
C LYS A 211 5.43 -4.17 -25.73
N ASN A 212 6.53 -3.40 -25.73
CA ASN A 212 7.83 -3.88 -26.21
C ASN A 212 8.51 -4.87 -25.25
N LEU A 213 8.32 -4.73 -23.93
CA LEU A 213 8.96 -5.58 -22.92
C LEU A 213 8.14 -6.83 -22.57
N PHE A 214 6.82 -6.74 -22.60
CA PHE A 214 5.92 -7.76 -22.05
C PHE A 214 4.81 -8.21 -23.02
N GLY A 215 4.78 -7.68 -24.25
CA GLY A 215 3.81 -8.03 -25.28
C GLY A 215 2.47 -7.29 -25.18
N GLU A 216 1.61 -7.45 -26.20
CA GLU A 216 0.29 -6.80 -26.26
C GLU A 216 -0.67 -7.25 -25.15
N GLU A 217 -0.53 -8.48 -24.66
CA GLU A 217 -1.39 -8.97 -23.57
C GLU A 217 -1.07 -8.32 -22.22
N ALA A 218 0.14 -7.78 -22.00
CA ALA A 218 0.49 -7.16 -20.73
C ALA A 218 -0.14 -5.76 -20.56
N THR A 219 -0.42 -5.06 -21.67
CA THR A 219 -1.03 -3.72 -21.60
C THR A 219 -2.48 -3.75 -21.12
N GLN A 220 -3.15 -4.90 -21.24
CA GLN A 220 -4.53 -5.09 -20.79
C GLN A 220 -4.65 -4.98 -19.25
N TYR A 221 -3.56 -5.20 -18.51
CA TYR A 221 -3.53 -5.17 -17.04
C TYR A 221 -2.88 -3.88 -16.47
N LEU A 222 -2.95 -2.78 -17.22
CA LEU A 222 -2.40 -1.49 -16.78
C LEU A 222 -3.36 -0.65 -15.93
N HIS A 223 -4.67 -0.90 -16.03
CA HIS A 223 -5.68 -0.10 -15.35
C HIS A 223 -6.75 -1.00 -14.74
N PRO A 224 -6.80 -1.12 -13.40
CA PRO A 224 -7.87 -1.83 -12.71
C PRO A 224 -9.23 -1.23 -13.06
N LYS A 225 -10.23 -2.10 -13.25
CA LYS A 225 -11.62 -1.72 -13.56
C LYS A 225 -12.56 -2.50 -12.66
N ASP A 226 -13.85 -2.17 -12.75
CA ASP A 226 -14.91 -2.98 -12.17
C ASP A 226 -14.79 -4.44 -12.60
N ALA A 227 -15.22 -5.35 -11.73
CA ALA A 227 -15.06 -6.78 -11.97
C ALA A 227 -15.74 -7.24 -13.26
N GLY A 228 -15.00 -7.99 -14.08
CA GLY A 228 -15.53 -8.64 -15.29
C GLY A 228 -16.55 -9.74 -14.97
N ALA A 229 -17.37 -10.12 -15.95
CA ALA A 229 -18.35 -11.18 -15.77
C ALA A 229 -17.76 -12.57 -16.03
N VAL A 230 -18.38 -13.60 -15.43
CA VAL A 230 -18.16 -15.00 -15.83
C VAL A 230 -19.26 -15.39 -16.82
N ILE A 231 -18.86 -15.84 -18.01
CA ILE A 231 -19.75 -16.28 -19.08
C ILE A 231 -19.90 -17.80 -19.02
N LYS A 232 -21.12 -18.28 -18.80
CA LYS A 232 -21.48 -19.70 -18.80
C LYS A 232 -21.43 -20.27 -20.20
N ALA A 233 -21.38 -21.60 -20.32
CA ALA A 233 -21.35 -22.29 -21.62
C ALA A 233 -22.58 -21.99 -22.52
N ASP A 234 -23.71 -21.61 -21.92
CA ASP A 234 -24.93 -21.20 -22.63
C ASP A 234 -24.92 -19.73 -23.10
N GLY A 235 -23.83 -19.00 -22.85
CA GLY A 235 -23.66 -17.59 -23.19
C GLY A 235 -24.27 -16.62 -22.16
N THR A 236 -24.88 -17.13 -21.08
CA THR A 236 -25.44 -16.29 -20.01
C THR A 236 -24.36 -15.84 -19.02
N LYS A 237 -24.60 -14.71 -18.33
CA LYS A 237 -23.68 -14.20 -17.30
C LYS A 237 -24.01 -14.82 -15.95
N MET A 238 -23.00 -15.34 -15.26
CA MET A 238 -23.16 -15.80 -13.88
C MET A 238 -23.46 -14.60 -12.95
N PRO A 239 -24.50 -14.68 -12.09
CA PRO A 239 -24.81 -13.64 -11.12
C PRO A 239 -23.64 -13.37 -10.17
N ALA A 240 -23.38 -12.09 -9.85
CA ALA A 240 -22.32 -11.70 -8.92
C ALA A 240 -22.40 -12.42 -7.54
N PRO A 241 -23.58 -12.59 -6.91
CA PRO A 241 -23.68 -13.33 -5.65
C PRO A 241 -23.28 -14.81 -5.74
N GLU A 242 -23.41 -15.43 -6.92
CA GLU A 242 -22.98 -16.80 -7.17
C GLU A 242 -21.45 -16.88 -7.30
N ILE A 243 -20.84 -15.87 -7.93
CA ILE A 243 -19.38 -15.73 -8.05
C ILE A 243 -18.76 -15.47 -6.65
N GLU A 244 -19.30 -14.52 -5.88
CA GLU A 244 -18.76 -14.12 -4.56
C GLU A 244 -18.73 -15.25 -3.53
N LYS A 245 -19.63 -16.24 -3.66
CA LYS A 245 -19.66 -17.41 -2.79
C LYS A 245 -18.54 -18.40 -3.07
N GLN A 246 -18.03 -18.42 -4.30
CA GLN A 246 -17.01 -19.36 -4.75
C GLN A 246 -15.60 -18.79 -4.62
N LEU A 247 -15.46 -17.46 -4.75
CA LEU A 247 -14.17 -16.80 -4.70
C LEU A 247 -13.45 -17.02 -3.36
N PRO A 248 -12.13 -17.31 -3.38
CA PRO A 248 -11.31 -17.30 -2.18
C PRO A 248 -11.33 -15.92 -1.50
N ARG A 249 -11.15 -15.91 -0.18
CA ARG A 249 -11.20 -14.68 0.63
C ARG A 249 -9.94 -14.52 1.46
N LEU A 250 -9.35 -13.34 1.52
CA LEU A 250 -8.22 -13.11 2.43
C LEU A 250 -8.70 -13.19 3.87
N CYS A 251 -8.05 -14.02 4.69
CA CYS A 251 -8.35 -14.13 6.12
C CYS A 251 -7.21 -13.62 7.01
N ALA A 252 -5.97 -13.67 6.52
CA ALA A 252 -4.81 -13.15 7.23
C ALA A 252 -3.72 -12.69 6.25
N ALA A 253 -2.90 -11.75 6.69
CA ALA A 253 -1.65 -11.34 6.04
C ALA A 253 -0.80 -10.60 7.07
N THR A 254 0.47 -10.35 6.79
CA THR A 254 1.31 -9.45 7.60
C THR A 254 1.59 -8.18 6.79
N LEU A 255 1.27 -7.02 7.34
CA LEU A 255 1.67 -5.75 6.75
C LEU A 255 3.06 -5.38 7.28
N ARG A 256 4.06 -5.40 6.41
CA ARG A 256 5.40 -4.89 6.72
C ARG A 256 5.47 -3.43 6.35
N LEU A 257 5.79 -2.59 7.32
CA LEU A 257 6.05 -1.17 7.16
C LEU A 257 7.55 -0.92 7.32
N HIS A 258 8.17 -0.29 6.32
CA HIS A 258 9.46 0.35 6.52
C HIS A 258 9.19 1.73 7.11
N MET A 259 9.60 1.93 8.35
CA MET A 259 9.41 3.17 9.09
C MET A 259 10.73 3.89 9.22
N VAL A 260 10.73 5.17 8.87
CA VAL A 260 11.92 6.03 8.91
C VAL A 260 11.68 7.24 9.79
N ARG A 261 12.72 7.67 10.49
CA ARG A 261 12.78 8.95 11.20
C ARG A 261 14.10 9.61 10.88
N ARG A 262 14.08 10.77 10.23
CA ARG A 262 15.31 11.47 9.79
C ARG A 262 15.94 12.33 10.87
N ASP A 263 15.10 12.94 11.70
CA ASP A 263 15.46 13.78 12.83
C ASP A 263 14.61 13.33 14.03
N GLN A 264 15.20 13.31 15.21
CA GLN A 264 14.52 12.95 16.47
C GLN A 264 13.36 13.88 16.79
N LYS A 265 13.38 15.12 16.28
CA LYS A 265 12.28 16.10 16.40
C LYS A 265 11.06 15.75 15.54
N LEU A 266 11.25 14.91 14.52
CA LEU A 266 10.18 14.50 13.61
C LEU A 266 9.55 13.17 14.06
N PRO A 267 8.26 12.95 13.79
CA PRO A 267 7.65 11.64 13.99
C PRO A 267 8.23 10.61 13.01
N PHE A 268 8.09 9.32 13.35
CA PHE A 268 8.29 8.27 12.35
C PHE A 268 7.26 8.39 11.23
N SER A 269 7.69 8.06 10.02
CA SER A 269 6.86 8.01 8.81
C SER A 269 7.03 6.67 8.10
N VAL A 270 5.98 6.21 7.44
CA VAL A 270 6.02 5.03 6.57
C VAL A 270 6.68 5.41 5.24
N SER A 271 7.88 4.88 4.96
CA SER A 271 8.57 5.09 3.67
C SER A 271 8.13 4.06 2.62
N GLN A 272 7.85 2.83 3.04
CA GLN A 272 7.39 1.73 2.19
C GLN A 272 6.43 0.84 2.96
N LEU A 273 5.54 0.14 2.26
CA LEU A 273 4.69 -0.89 2.83
C LEU A 273 4.70 -2.12 1.93
N LEU A 274 4.49 -3.30 2.50
CA LEU A 274 4.32 -4.56 1.78
C LEU A 274 3.30 -5.44 2.47
N VAL A 275 2.45 -6.09 1.69
CA VAL A 275 1.63 -7.21 2.17
C VAL A 275 2.49 -8.47 2.08
N MET A 276 2.57 -9.23 3.15
CA MET A 276 3.41 -10.42 3.30
C MET A 276 2.54 -11.61 3.70
N GLU A 277 2.98 -12.81 3.30
CA GLU A 277 2.41 -14.08 3.78
C GLU A 277 0.87 -14.15 3.77
N PRO A 278 0.19 -13.78 2.66
CA PRO A 278 -1.25 -13.80 2.64
C PRO A 278 -1.78 -15.23 2.75
N VAL A 279 -2.86 -15.36 3.51
CA VAL A 279 -3.60 -16.60 3.71
C VAL A 279 -5.04 -16.39 3.23
N LEU A 280 -5.47 -17.21 2.29
CA LEU A 280 -6.82 -17.23 1.78
C LEU A 280 -7.64 -18.32 2.48
N THR A 281 -8.91 -18.08 2.70
CA THR A 281 -9.92 -19.09 3.00
C THR A 281 -10.58 -19.50 1.68
N LYS A 282 -10.69 -20.82 1.45
CA LYS A 282 -11.41 -21.40 0.32
C LYS A 282 -12.41 -22.44 0.81
N VAL A 283 -13.55 -22.50 0.12
CA VAL A 283 -14.56 -23.53 0.35
C VAL A 283 -14.27 -24.70 -0.59
N SER A 284 -14.15 -25.91 -0.04
CA SER A 284 -14.02 -27.14 -0.83
C SER A 284 -15.34 -27.52 -1.49
N GLU A 285 -15.30 -28.42 -2.48
CA GLU A 285 -16.50 -28.99 -3.11
C GLU A 285 -17.47 -29.64 -2.10
N LYS A 286 -16.96 -30.07 -0.94
CA LYS A 286 -17.74 -30.65 0.17
C LYS A 286 -18.27 -29.61 1.15
N GLY A 287 -18.13 -28.32 0.86
CA GLY A 287 -18.57 -27.21 1.71
C GLY A 287 -17.69 -26.93 2.93
N GLN A 288 -16.53 -27.59 3.06
CA GLN A 288 -15.60 -27.35 4.18
C GLN A 288 -14.64 -26.23 3.83
N SER A 289 -14.52 -25.23 4.72
CA SER A 289 -13.54 -24.15 4.60
C SER A 289 -12.14 -24.64 5.00
N TYR A 290 -11.14 -24.29 4.20
CA TYR A 290 -9.73 -24.55 4.49
C TYR A 290 -8.84 -23.34 4.18
N PHE A 291 -7.66 -23.30 4.79
CA PHE A 291 -6.70 -22.22 4.62
C PHE A 291 -5.67 -22.56 3.54
N LEU A 292 -5.50 -21.63 2.61
CA LEU A 292 -4.50 -21.68 1.56
C LEU A 292 -3.44 -20.60 1.83
N LYS A 293 -2.22 -21.01 2.14
CA LYS A 293 -1.06 -20.10 2.16
C LYS A 293 -0.59 -19.89 0.72
N MET A 294 -0.47 -18.64 0.31
CA MET A 294 -0.03 -18.29 -1.05
C MET A 294 1.49 -18.48 -1.16
N LYS A 295 1.95 -19.49 -1.90
CA LYS A 295 3.38 -19.81 -2.02
C LYS A 295 4.03 -19.10 -3.20
N ASN A 296 3.27 -18.84 -4.25
CA ASN A 296 3.78 -18.17 -5.44
C ASN A 296 3.64 -16.64 -5.35
N TYR A 297 2.99 -16.12 -4.31
CA TYR A 297 2.98 -14.69 -4.07
C TYR A 297 4.35 -14.23 -3.60
N LEU A 298 4.99 -13.40 -4.43
CA LEU A 298 6.19 -12.67 -4.07
C LEU A 298 5.82 -11.19 -3.91
N PRO A 299 5.99 -10.61 -2.71
CA PRO A 299 5.78 -9.19 -2.53
C PRO A 299 6.75 -8.42 -3.44
N PRO A 300 6.33 -7.29 -4.04
CA PRO A 300 7.24 -6.47 -4.82
C PRO A 300 8.46 -6.10 -3.97
N VAL A 301 9.65 -6.25 -4.54
CA VAL A 301 10.91 -6.08 -3.81
C VAL A 301 10.97 -4.67 -3.23
N LEU A 302 11.29 -4.54 -1.93
CA LEU A 302 11.69 -3.25 -1.36
C LEU A 302 12.83 -2.72 -2.22
N GLN A 303 12.65 -1.58 -2.90
CA GLN A 303 13.61 -1.01 -3.87
C GLN A 303 15.02 -0.74 -3.31
N GLU A 304 15.29 -1.11 -2.07
CA GLU A 304 16.54 -0.94 -1.36
C GLU A 304 17.54 -2.07 -1.64
N ALA A 305 17.09 -3.30 -1.97
CA ALA A 305 18.00 -4.38 -2.38
C ALA A 305 18.61 -4.15 -3.78
N ALA A 306 17.86 -3.53 -4.69
CA ALA A 306 18.30 -3.27 -6.06
C ALA A 306 19.38 -2.16 -6.18
N LYS A 307 19.59 -1.37 -5.12
CA LYS A 307 20.68 -0.38 -5.08
C LYS A 307 22.00 -0.97 -4.59
N ALA A 308 21.98 -2.06 -3.84
CA ALA A 308 23.20 -2.70 -3.35
C ALA A 308 23.96 -3.43 -4.47
N GLU A 309 23.26 -4.13 -5.37
CA GLU A 309 23.91 -4.85 -6.48
C GLU A 309 24.49 -3.91 -7.54
N ASN A 310 23.79 -2.82 -7.90
CA ASN A 310 24.30 -1.83 -8.85
C ASN A 310 25.48 -0.98 -8.33
N SER A 311 25.78 -1.04 -7.03
CA SER A 311 26.93 -0.33 -6.44
C SER A 311 28.21 -1.17 -6.40
N ASN A 312 28.10 -2.48 -6.59
CA ASN A 312 29.25 -3.39 -6.63
C ASN A 312 29.75 -3.69 -8.05
N GLU A 313 28.97 -3.37 -9.09
CA GLU A 313 29.43 -3.43 -10.49
C GLU A 313 30.09 -2.12 -10.97
N ALA A 314 30.17 -1.10 -10.12
CA ALA A 314 30.79 0.19 -10.41
C ALA A 314 32.09 0.44 -9.60
N LYS A 315 32.82 -0.63 -9.25
CA LYS A 315 34.18 -0.54 -8.68
C LYS A 315 35.20 -1.26 -9.54
#